data_AF-A0A7V4U3I1-F1
#
_entry.id   AF-A0A7V4U3I1-F1
#
_cell.length_a   1.000
_cell.length_b   1.000
_cell.length_c   1.000
_cell.angle_alpha   90.00
_cell.angle_beta   90.00
_cell.angle_gamma   90.00
#
_symmetry.space_group_name_H-M   'P 1'
#
loop_
_entity.id
_entity.type
_entity.pdbx_description
1 polymer ?
#
loop_
_entity_poly.entity_id
_entity_poly.type
_entity_poly.pdbx_seq_one_letter_code
_entity_poly.pdbx_strand_id
1 'polypeptide(L)'
;MVIDRDGIIRYSDNGVQLSSIQNTIETLLASPVDDKLPQESDRFNLIGNFPNPFNPGTQIVFELQKSQNIRLNIYTAQGRLIQTLFNGPLSAGNHTYLWDGTTAAGLPAASGVYYYELQGAGQKQVKSMILLR
;
A
#
# COMPACT_ATOMS: atom_id res chain seq x y z
N MET A 1 -23.63 -10.60 49.61
CA MET A 1 -23.35 -9.30 50.27
C MET A 1 -23.42 -9.55 51.76
N VAL A 2 -22.30 -9.45 52.46
CA VAL A 2 -22.27 -9.56 53.93
C VAL A 2 -21.53 -8.33 54.44
N ILE A 3 -22.14 -7.64 55.40
CA ILE A 3 -21.60 -6.47 56.08
C ILE A 3 -21.11 -6.95 57.45
N ASP A 4 -19.85 -6.69 57.78
CA ASP A 4 -19.30 -6.93 59.11
C ASP A 4 -19.52 -5.71 60.04
N ARG A 5 -19.34 -5.91 61.36
CA ARG A 5 -19.68 -4.93 62.40
C ARG A 5 -18.79 -3.68 62.43
N ASP A 6 -17.74 -3.64 61.61
CA ASP A 6 -16.82 -2.50 61.48
C ASP A 6 -17.09 -1.65 60.22
N GLY A 7 -18.13 -1.98 59.44
CA GLY A 7 -18.62 -1.14 58.34
C GLY A 7 -17.84 -1.27 57.03
N ILE A 8 -17.03 -2.32 56.83
CA ILE A 8 -16.26 -2.51 55.60
C ILE A 8 -17.03 -3.43 54.64
N ILE A 9 -17.33 -2.91 53.44
CA ILE A 9 -17.93 -3.72 52.37
C ILE A 9 -16.85 -4.53 51.69
N ARG A 10 -16.83 -5.85 51.90
CA ARG A 10 -16.03 -6.78 51.10
C ARG A 10 -16.88 -7.40 49.99
N TYR A 11 -16.56 -7.08 48.74
CA TYR A 11 -17.08 -7.80 47.59
C TYR A 11 -16.45 -9.20 47.57
N SER A 12 -17.27 -10.27 47.55
CA SER A 12 -16.74 -11.63 47.37
C SER A 12 -16.33 -11.80 45.91
N ASP A 13 -15.03 -11.76 45.73
CA ASP A 13 -14.20 -12.50 44.78
C ASP A 13 -14.94 -13.17 43.60
N ASN A 14 -14.71 -12.60 42.42
CA ASN A 14 -14.23 -13.36 41.28
C ASN A 14 -13.09 -12.54 40.69
N GLY A 15 -12.03 -12.39 41.47
CA GLY A 15 -10.80 -11.72 41.09
C GLY A 15 -10.20 -12.43 39.90
N VAL A 16 -10.26 -11.80 38.74
CA VAL A 16 -9.34 -12.14 37.66
C VAL A 16 -7.94 -12.00 38.26
N GLN A 17 -7.22 -13.11 38.36
CA GLN A 17 -5.87 -13.12 38.92
C GLN A 17 -5.01 -12.17 38.08
N LEU A 18 -4.37 -11.17 38.70
CA LEU A 18 -3.57 -10.17 37.97
C LEU A 18 -2.46 -10.82 37.12
N SER A 19 -1.98 -11.99 37.53
CA SER A 19 -1.05 -12.83 36.77
C SER A 19 -1.66 -13.42 35.48
N SER A 20 -2.96 -13.74 35.48
CA SER A 20 -3.68 -14.16 34.28
C SER A 20 -3.78 -13.02 33.25
N ILE A 21 -3.92 -11.77 33.72
CA ILE A 21 -3.93 -10.59 32.84
C ILE A 21 -2.52 -10.34 32.28
N GLN A 22 -1.48 -10.42 33.11
CA GLN A 22 -0.09 -10.27 32.66
C GLN A 22 0.30 -11.33 31.62
N ASN A 23 0.00 -12.60 31.86
CA ASN A 23 0.27 -13.67 30.91
C ASN A 23 -0.52 -13.51 29.60
N THR A 24 -1.74 -12.95 29.66
CA THR A 24 -2.55 -12.68 28.46
C THR A 24 -1.95 -11.54 27.64
N ILE A 25 -1.42 -10.50 28.27
CA ILE A 25 -0.72 -9.40 27.57
C ILE A 25 0.60 -9.92 26.98
N GLU A 26 1.40 -10.68 27.71
CA GLU A 26 2.63 -11.27 27.18
C GLU A 26 2.36 -12.21 26.00
N THR A 27 1.27 -12.98 26.04
CA THR A 27 0.87 -13.88 24.94
C THR A 27 0.34 -13.11 23.71
N LEU A 28 -0.35 -11.97 23.91
CA LEU A 28 -0.76 -11.08 22.81
C LEU A 28 0.46 -10.39 22.16
N LEU A 29 1.49 -10.06 22.94
CA LEU A 29 2.73 -9.44 22.46
C LEU A 29 3.74 -10.46 21.89
N ALA A 30 3.64 -11.73 22.30
CA ALA A 30 4.48 -12.83 21.82
C ALA A 30 3.89 -13.58 20.62
N SER A 31 2.65 -13.27 20.23
CA SER A 31 2.14 -13.66 18.93
C SER A 31 2.99 -12.96 17.87
N PRO A 32 3.55 -13.68 16.87
CA PRO A 32 4.20 -13.02 15.75
C PRO A 32 3.12 -12.21 15.05
N VAL A 33 3.07 -10.91 15.33
CA VAL A 33 2.51 -9.94 14.40
C VAL A 33 3.26 -10.24 13.10
N ASP A 34 2.53 -10.61 12.05
CA ASP A 34 3.12 -10.80 10.73
C ASP A 34 3.83 -9.49 10.37
N ASP A 35 5.15 -9.48 10.56
CA ASP A 35 6.01 -8.31 10.74
C ASP A 35 6.34 -7.66 9.39
N LYS A 36 5.33 -7.58 8.51
CA LYS A 36 5.42 -6.99 7.19
C LYS A 36 4.34 -5.96 6.95
N LEU A 37 3.97 -5.21 7.99
CA LEU A 37 3.40 -3.91 7.75
C LEU A 37 4.50 -3.04 7.11
N PRO A 38 4.25 -2.40 5.95
CA PRO A 38 5.25 -1.54 5.32
C PRO A 38 5.69 -0.47 6.32
N GLN A 39 6.99 -0.38 6.61
CA GLN A 39 7.48 0.67 7.50
C GLN A 39 7.26 2.03 6.83
N GLU A 40 7.20 3.13 7.59
CA GLU A 40 7.03 4.46 7.00
C GLU A 40 8.10 4.78 5.94
N SER A 41 9.30 4.20 6.08
CA SER A 41 10.39 4.30 5.11
C SER A 41 10.17 3.54 3.79
N ASP A 42 9.29 2.52 3.77
CA ASP A 42 8.89 1.79 2.55
C ASP A 42 7.97 2.60 1.64
N ARG A 43 7.50 3.76 2.11
CA ARG A 43 6.54 4.56 1.37
C ARG A 43 7.12 5.09 0.06
N PHE A 44 6.28 5.06 -0.94
CA PHE A 44 6.45 5.80 -2.18
C PHE A 44 5.27 6.74 -2.38
N ASN A 45 5.44 7.74 -3.24
CA ASN A 45 4.38 8.66 -3.61
C ASN A 45 4.22 8.65 -5.13
N LEU A 46 3.09 8.11 -5.62
CA LEU A 46 2.74 8.18 -7.02
C LEU A 46 2.20 9.58 -7.32
N ILE A 47 3.06 10.48 -7.81
CA ILE A 47 2.75 11.91 -7.95
C ILE A 47 1.68 12.15 -9.02
N GLY A 48 1.81 11.52 -10.18
CA GLY A 48 0.81 11.65 -11.23
C GLY A 48 1.38 11.40 -12.61
N ASN A 49 0.62 11.78 -13.62
CA ASN A 49 1.06 11.74 -15.01
C ASN A 49 0.79 13.08 -15.70
N PHE A 50 1.73 13.52 -16.54
CA PHE A 50 1.59 14.74 -17.33
C PHE A 50 2.16 14.56 -18.74
N PRO A 51 1.43 14.98 -19.80
CA PRO A 51 0.09 15.56 -19.77
C PRO A 51 -1.01 14.53 -19.42
N ASN A 52 -2.18 15.01 -18.98
CA ASN A 52 -3.41 14.22 -18.81
C ASN A 52 -4.64 15.13 -19.01
N PRO A 53 -5.47 14.94 -20.05
CA PRO A 53 -5.38 13.93 -21.11
C PRO A 53 -4.11 14.06 -21.98
N PHE A 54 -3.73 13.02 -22.71
CA PHE A 54 -2.48 12.98 -23.50
C PHE A 54 -2.64 12.33 -24.88
N ASN A 55 -1.73 12.63 -25.81
CA ASN A 55 -1.68 12.04 -27.17
C ASN A 55 -0.23 11.98 -27.70
N PRO A 56 0.31 10.79 -28.06
CA PRO A 56 0.04 9.50 -27.44
C PRO A 56 0.89 9.29 -26.18
N GLY A 57 1.75 10.24 -25.80
CA GLY A 57 2.72 10.09 -24.71
C GLY A 57 2.37 10.84 -23.43
N THR A 58 2.60 10.21 -22.27
CA THR A 58 2.53 10.84 -20.93
C THR A 58 3.70 10.37 -20.07
N GLN A 59 4.20 11.26 -19.20
CA GLN A 59 5.23 10.94 -18.22
C GLN A 59 4.56 10.61 -16.89
N ILE A 60 4.82 9.43 -16.35
CA ILE A 60 4.40 9.01 -15.02
C ILE A 60 5.52 9.32 -14.04
N VAL A 61 5.22 10.10 -13.00
CA VAL A 61 6.17 10.59 -12.01
C VAL A 61 5.85 10.01 -10.64
N PHE A 62 6.87 9.51 -9.95
CA PHE A 62 6.77 9.04 -8.58
C PHE A 62 8.06 9.23 -7.80
N GLU A 63 7.96 9.20 -6.47
CA GLU A 63 9.08 9.34 -5.55
C GLU A 63 9.19 8.10 -4.65
N LEU A 64 10.42 7.64 -4.43
CA LEU A 64 10.74 6.56 -3.49
C LEU A 64 11.51 7.12 -2.29
N GLN A 65 11.02 6.89 -1.07
CA GLN A 65 11.72 7.32 0.15
C GLN A 65 12.98 6.49 0.45
N LYS A 66 13.02 5.24 -0.03
CA LYS A 66 14.18 4.36 0.04
C LYS A 66 14.30 3.47 -1.19
N SER A 67 15.48 2.87 -1.35
CA SER A 67 15.71 1.88 -2.40
C SER A 67 14.86 0.63 -2.18
N GLN A 68 14.11 0.21 -3.19
CA GLN A 68 13.21 -0.94 -3.09
C GLN A 68 12.87 -1.52 -4.46
N ASN A 69 12.31 -2.74 -4.47
CA ASN A 69 11.76 -3.34 -5.68
C ASN A 69 10.39 -2.74 -5.99
N ILE A 70 10.25 -2.23 -7.20
CA ILE A 70 9.05 -1.57 -7.69
C ILE A 70 8.56 -2.26 -8.96
N ARG A 71 7.24 -2.29 -9.14
CA ARG A 71 6.57 -2.62 -10.40
C ARG A 71 5.65 -1.50 -10.80
N LEU A 72 5.81 -1.00 -12.03
CA LEU A 72 4.95 0.00 -12.66
C LEU A 72 4.17 -0.65 -13.81
N ASN A 73 2.87 -0.78 -13.63
CA ASN A 73 1.97 -1.43 -14.59
C ASN A 73 0.95 -0.45 -15.15
N ILE A 74 0.45 -0.74 -16.35
CA ILE A 74 -0.64 -0.04 -17.01
C ILE A 74 -1.77 -1.02 -17.30
N TYR A 75 -3.00 -0.63 -16.99
CA TYR A 75 -4.20 -1.43 -17.16
C TYR A 75 -5.28 -0.65 -17.91
N THR A 76 -6.14 -1.39 -18.60
CA THR A 76 -7.45 -0.90 -19.07
C THR A 76 -8.41 -0.67 -17.91
N ALA A 77 -9.53 0.00 -18.18
CA ALA A 77 -10.62 0.15 -17.21
C ALA A 77 -11.25 -1.17 -16.74
N GLN A 78 -11.13 -2.25 -17.51
CA GLN A 78 -11.57 -3.59 -17.13
C GLN A 78 -10.52 -4.34 -16.30
N GLY A 79 -9.41 -3.71 -15.93
CA GLY A 79 -8.33 -4.32 -15.16
C GLY A 79 -7.40 -5.23 -15.99
N ARG A 80 -7.55 -5.28 -17.32
CA ARG A 80 -6.63 -6.02 -18.19
C ARG A 80 -5.28 -5.29 -18.26
N LEU A 81 -4.20 -6.01 -17.96
CA LEU A 81 -2.82 -5.51 -18.09
C LEU A 81 -2.50 -5.19 -19.55
N ILE A 82 -2.04 -3.98 -19.81
CA ILE A 82 -1.61 -3.47 -21.12
C ILE A 82 -0.10 -3.61 -21.28
N GLN A 83 0.64 -3.19 -20.26
CA GLN A 83 2.10 -3.16 -20.28
C GLN A 83 2.64 -3.02 -18.87
N THR A 84 3.79 -3.65 -18.60
CA THR A 84 4.64 -3.33 -17.45
C THR A 84 5.76 -2.43 -17.94
N LEU A 85 5.79 -1.18 -17.48
CA LEU A 85 6.83 -0.21 -17.85
C LEU A 85 8.14 -0.48 -17.13
N PHE A 86 8.06 -0.99 -15.90
CA PHE A 86 9.22 -1.30 -15.09
C PHE A 86 8.91 -2.38 -14.05
N ASN A 87 9.89 -3.25 -13.79
CA ASN A 87 9.83 -4.27 -12.75
C ASN A 87 11.23 -4.60 -12.27
N GLY A 88 11.63 -4.05 -11.13
CA GLY A 88 12.98 -4.25 -10.60
C GLY A 88 13.34 -3.32 -9.44
N PRO A 89 14.61 -3.32 -9.01
CA PRO A 89 15.10 -2.44 -7.96
C PRO A 89 15.29 -1.01 -8.48
N LEU A 90 14.88 -0.02 -7.69
CA LEU A 90 15.20 1.39 -7.89
C LEU A 90 15.79 1.99 -6.62
N SER A 91 16.65 2.99 -6.78
CA SER A 91 17.17 3.78 -5.66
C SER A 91 16.13 4.75 -5.13
N ALA A 92 16.35 5.24 -3.91
CA ALA A 92 15.61 6.39 -3.39
C ALA A 92 15.67 7.59 -4.36
N GLY A 93 14.63 8.43 -4.36
CA GLY A 93 14.54 9.65 -5.16
C GLY A 93 13.36 9.68 -6.14
N ASN A 94 13.38 10.67 -7.02
CA ASN A 94 12.35 10.90 -8.04
C ASN A 94 12.62 10.08 -9.30
N HIS A 95 11.56 9.49 -9.84
CA HIS A 95 11.60 8.66 -11.04
C HIS A 95 10.52 9.08 -12.01
N THR A 96 10.84 9.01 -13.30
CA THR A 96 9.96 9.37 -14.40
C THR A 96 9.99 8.29 -15.46
N TYR A 97 8.82 7.77 -15.85
CA TYR A 97 8.69 6.78 -16.91
C TYR A 97 7.73 7.28 -17.98
N LEU A 98 8.11 7.11 -19.24
CA LEU A 98 7.24 7.41 -20.39
C LEU A 98 6.34 6.21 -20.67
N TRP A 99 5.05 6.48 -20.84
CA TRP A 99 4.19 5.62 -21.63
C TRP A 99 3.82 6.32 -22.93
N ASP A 100 4.03 5.67 -24.05
CA ASP A 100 3.78 6.17 -25.41
C ASP A 100 2.43 5.73 -25.98
N GLY A 101 1.54 5.21 -25.11
CA GLY A 101 0.21 4.75 -25.53
C GLY A 101 0.26 3.45 -26.31
N THR A 102 1.28 2.61 -26.13
CA THR A 102 1.38 1.28 -26.75
C THR A 102 1.11 0.14 -25.76
N THR A 103 0.84 -1.04 -26.30
CA THR A 103 0.74 -2.30 -25.57
C THR A 103 2.11 -2.96 -25.46
N ALA A 104 2.24 -4.01 -24.62
CA ALA A 104 3.46 -4.81 -24.56
C ALA A 104 3.90 -5.43 -25.91
N ALA A 105 2.98 -5.57 -26.89
CA ALA A 105 3.28 -6.03 -28.23
C ALA A 105 3.74 -4.89 -29.19
N GLY A 106 3.91 -3.66 -28.70
CA GLY A 106 4.23 -2.48 -29.50
C GLY A 106 3.05 -1.94 -30.32
N LEU A 107 1.86 -2.53 -30.18
CA LEU A 107 0.66 -2.07 -30.88
C LEU A 107 0.07 -0.83 -30.19
N PRO A 108 -0.50 0.13 -30.93
CA PRO A 108 -1.19 1.26 -30.34
C PRO A 108 -2.38 0.84 -29.45
N ALA A 109 -2.48 1.44 -28.28
CA ALA A 109 -3.65 1.33 -27.43
C ALA A 109 -4.77 2.27 -27.93
N ALA A 110 -6.03 1.89 -27.72
CA ALA A 110 -7.19 2.69 -28.15
C ALA A 110 -7.39 3.91 -27.23
N SER A 111 -8.04 4.96 -27.73
CA SER A 111 -8.48 6.10 -26.91
C SER A 111 -9.37 5.62 -25.75
N GLY A 112 -9.19 6.19 -24.56
CA GLY A 112 -9.97 5.79 -23.39
C GLY A 112 -9.28 6.02 -22.05
N VAL A 113 -9.92 5.51 -21.00
CA VAL A 113 -9.41 5.56 -19.63
C VAL A 113 -8.50 4.36 -19.37
N TYR A 114 -7.33 4.66 -18.82
CA TYR A 114 -6.35 3.68 -18.36
C TYR A 114 -6.01 3.95 -16.90
N TYR A 115 -5.46 2.94 -16.24
CA TYR A 115 -4.96 3.03 -14.89
C TYR A 115 -3.48 2.67 -14.88
N TYR A 116 -2.67 3.44 -14.16
CA TYR A 116 -1.31 3.06 -13.86
C TYR A 116 -1.17 2.79 -12.37
N GLU A 117 -0.37 1.78 -12.06
CA GLU A 117 -0.24 1.19 -10.74
C GLU A 117 1.24 1.08 -10.39
N LEU A 118 1.59 1.65 -9.24
CA LEU A 118 2.90 1.48 -8.62
C LEU A 118 2.77 0.51 -7.45
N GLN A 119 3.53 -0.58 -7.48
CA GLN A 119 3.58 -1.60 -6.41
C GLN A 119 5.00 -1.72 -5.87
N GLY A 120 5.15 -1.85 -4.55
CA GLY A 120 6.44 -2.00 -3.88
C GLY A 120 6.26 -2.22 -2.38
N ALA A 121 7.13 -3.01 -1.76
CA ALA A 121 7.13 -3.25 -0.30
C ALA A 121 5.74 -3.50 0.33
N GLY A 122 4.89 -4.29 -0.34
CA GLY A 122 3.52 -4.59 0.13
C GLY A 122 2.50 -3.47 -0.04
N GLN A 123 2.91 -2.31 -0.56
CA GLN A 123 2.05 -1.17 -0.90
C GLN A 123 1.67 -1.15 -2.38
N LYS A 124 0.53 -0.52 -2.65
CA LYS A 124 0.00 -0.28 -3.99
C LYS A 124 -0.63 1.11 -4.05
N GLN A 125 -0.29 1.89 -5.07
CA GLN A 125 -0.99 3.13 -5.42
C GLN A 125 -1.41 3.09 -6.88
N VAL A 126 -2.63 3.57 -7.16
CA VAL A 126 -3.24 3.55 -8.48
C VAL A 126 -3.75 4.93 -8.82
N LYS A 127 -3.53 5.37 -10.06
CA LYS A 127 -4.11 6.59 -10.62
C LYS A 127 -4.63 6.34 -12.03
N SER A 128 -5.60 7.15 -12.46
CA SER A 128 -6.21 7.08 -13.79
C SER A 128 -5.60 8.09 -14.76
N MET A 129 -5.63 7.79 -16.04
CA MET A 129 -5.19 8.67 -17.14
C MET A 129 -6.07 8.51 -18.37
N ILE A 130 -6.15 9.55 -19.20
CA ILE A 130 -6.98 9.58 -20.41
C ILE A 130 -6.09 9.70 -21.64
N LEU A 131 -6.07 8.64 -22.46
CA LEU A 131 -5.41 8.62 -23.78
C LEU A 131 -6.37 9.15 -24.84
N LEU A 132 -5.92 10.15 -25.60
CA LEU A 132 -6.57 10.69 -26.78
C LEU A 132 -5.75 10.26 -28.01
N ARG A 133 -6.42 9.59 -28.95
CA ARG A 133 -5.90 9.24 -30.27
C ARG A 133 -6.99 9.48 -31.30
#